data_AF-A0A1Z5H8C1-F1
#
_entry.id   AF-A0A1Z5H8C1-F1
#
_cell.length_a   1.000
_cell.length_b   1.000
_cell.length_c   1.000
_cell.angle_alpha   90.00
_cell.angle_beta   90.00
_cell.angle_gamma   90.00
#
_symmetry.space_group_name_H-M   'P 1'
#
loop_
_entity.id
_entity.type
_entity.pdbx_description
1 polymer ?
#
loop_
_entity_poly.entity_id
_entity_poly.type
_entity_poly.pdbx_seq_one_letter_code
_entity_poly.pdbx_strand_id
1 'polypeptide(L)'
;MSDLTGVSDHKIWRVLDTYIELAKIDEDYSNISTVGMDETSIAKGHDYITLFVDLEERKTLHISAGKDHKTVVDFVEVLEAKQGDRNAIKQVSCDMFPAFIKGVKENMPEAEITFDKFHIIKLINEAVDQVRREEGSYTPILKGNRYIFLKNESNLTAKQKTIKEELSMAKLNLKSIRAMQIREAFQQVYVAESTEQFEGLLNNWYYWATHSQLAPIIKVAKE
;
A
#
# COMPACT_ATOMS: atom_id res chain seq x y z
N MET A 1 -13.14 10.79 -27.40
CA MET A 1 -13.77 9.49 -27.73
C MET A 1 -14.78 9.67 -28.85
N SER A 2 -15.71 10.63 -28.73
CA SER A 2 -16.59 11.08 -29.82
C SER A 2 -15.88 11.35 -31.15
N ASP A 3 -14.76 12.08 -31.16
CA ASP A 3 -14.03 12.41 -32.40
C ASP A 3 -13.36 11.20 -33.07
N LEU A 4 -13.16 10.10 -32.32
CA LEU A 4 -12.51 8.88 -32.81
C LEU A 4 -13.50 7.88 -33.41
N THR A 5 -14.75 7.89 -32.94
CA THR A 5 -15.78 6.91 -33.30
C THR A 5 -16.94 7.51 -34.12
N GLY A 6 -17.02 8.84 -34.22
CA GLY A 6 -18.13 9.53 -34.88
C GLY A 6 -19.48 9.39 -34.15
N VAL A 7 -19.45 8.99 -32.88
CA VAL A 7 -20.63 8.72 -32.05
C VAL A 7 -20.61 9.62 -30.82
N SER A 8 -21.75 10.20 -30.43
CA SER A 8 -21.83 11.05 -29.25
C SER A 8 -21.41 10.31 -27.98
N ASP A 9 -20.70 10.99 -27.09
CA ASP A 9 -20.20 10.41 -25.83
C ASP A 9 -21.36 9.82 -25.00
N HIS A 10 -22.55 10.44 -25.00
CA HIS A 10 -23.74 9.88 -24.33
C HIS A 10 -24.13 8.48 -24.82
N LYS A 11 -24.00 8.22 -26.13
CA LYS A 11 -24.35 6.91 -26.69
C LYS A 11 -23.27 5.89 -26.34
N ILE A 12 -22.00 6.30 -26.26
CA ILE A 12 -20.90 5.44 -25.80
C ILE A 12 -21.14 5.05 -24.32
N TRP A 13 -21.40 6.04 -23.45
CA TRP A 13 -21.68 5.80 -22.03
C TRP A 13 -22.89 4.88 -21.82
N ARG A 14 -24.00 5.13 -22.51
CA ARG A 14 -25.20 4.27 -22.40
C ARG A 14 -24.90 2.81 -22.76
N VAL A 15 -24.11 2.57 -23.80
CA VAL A 15 -23.73 1.21 -24.19
C VAL A 15 -22.86 0.58 -23.12
N LEU A 16 -21.84 1.31 -22.62
CA LEU A 16 -20.99 0.84 -21.52
C LEU A 16 -21.80 0.50 -20.27
N ASP A 17 -22.68 1.41 -19.84
CA ASP A 17 -23.55 1.22 -18.67
C ASP A 17 -24.40 -0.03 -18.83
N THR A 18 -25.00 -0.24 -20.01
CA THR A 18 -25.82 -1.44 -20.29
C THR A 18 -25.00 -2.72 -20.15
N TYR A 19 -23.80 -2.77 -20.72
CA TYR A 19 -22.95 -3.96 -20.63
C TYR A 19 -22.41 -4.19 -19.21
N ILE A 20 -22.10 -3.12 -18.48
CA ILE A 20 -21.66 -3.21 -17.08
C ILE A 20 -22.80 -3.76 -16.21
N GLU A 21 -24.01 -3.23 -16.34
CA GLU A 21 -25.18 -3.70 -15.58
C GLU A 21 -25.50 -5.17 -15.90
N LEU A 22 -25.46 -5.56 -17.18
CA LEU A 22 -25.64 -6.95 -17.58
C LEU A 22 -24.56 -7.86 -17.00
N ALA A 23 -23.29 -7.46 -17.08
CA ALA A 23 -22.18 -8.23 -16.53
C ALA A 23 -22.31 -8.42 -15.00
N LYS A 24 -22.74 -7.36 -14.29
CA LYS A 24 -22.97 -7.42 -12.85
C LYS A 24 -24.11 -8.35 -12.46
N ILE A 25 -25.17 -8.46 -13.27
CA ILE A 25 -26.32 -9.34 -12.94
C ILE A 25 -25.87 -10.79 -12.79
N ASP A 26 -24.99 -11.24 -13.68
CA ASP A 26 -24.52 -12.63 -13.75
C ASP A 26 -23.35 -12.94 -12.78
N GLU A 27 -22.92 -11.97 -11.96
CA GLU A 27 -21.89 -12.20 -10.95
C GLU A 27 -22.38 -13.11 -9.82
N ASP A 28 -21.55 -14.11 -9.53
CA ASP A 28 -21.70 -15.04 -8.43
C ASP A 28 -20.46 -14.95 -7.54
N TYR A 29 -20.69 -14.64 -6.26
CA TYR A 29 -19.67 -14.47 -5.24
C TYR A 29 -19.64 -15.62 -4.22
N SER A 30 -20.34 -16.72 -4.48
CA SER A 30 -20.37 -17.91 -3.62
C SER A 30 -19.00 -18.51 -3.31
N ASN A 31 -18.03 -18.35 -4.21
CA ASN A 31 -16.68 -18.91 -4.07
C ASN A 31 -15.62 -17.89 -3.61
N ILE A 32 -16.01 -16.66 -3.25
CA ILE A 32 -15.05 -15.66 -2.80
C ILE A 32 -14.58 -16.02 -1.39
N SER A 33 -13.26 -16.15 -1.22
CA SER A 33 -12.64 -16.41 0.09
C SER A 33 -11.51 -15.44 0.43
N THR A 34 -10.94 -14.78 -0.58
CA THR A 34 -9.79 -13.87 -0.45
C THR A 34 -10.10 -12.51 -1.07
N VAL A 35 -10.09 -11.45 -0.28
CA VAL A 35 -10.47 -10.09 -0.72
C VAL A 35 -9.31 -9.11 -0.54
N GLY A 36 -9.08 -8.26 -1.53
CA GLY A 36 -8.20 -7.10 -1.45
C GLY A 36 -9.01 -5.82 -1.29
N MET A 37 -8.50 -4.90 -0.48
CA MET A 37 -9.09 -3.60 -0.24
C MET A 37 -8.04 -2.50 -0.42
N ASP A 38 -8.34 -1.51 -1.26
CA ASP A 38 -7.45 -0.35 -1.45
C ASP A 38 -8.26 0.95 -1.58
N GLU A 39 -7.65 2.07 -1.18
CA GLU A 39 -8.22 3.42 -1.27
C GLU A 39 -7.56 4.17 -2.42
N THR A 40 -8.37 4.79 -3.29
CA THR A 40 -7.85 5.73 -4.28
C THR A 40 -8.62 7.04 -4.29
N SER A 41 -7.90 8.12 -4.57
CA SER A 41 -8.50 9.45 -4.69
C SER A 41 -9.04 9.66 -6.10
N ILE A 42 -10.32 9.99 -6.21
CA ILE A 42 -10.98 10.24 -7.50
C ILE A 42 -10.55 11.59 -8.07
N ALA A 43 -10.46 12.61 -7.21
CA ALA A 43 -10.14 13.97 -7.58
C ALA A 43 -9.41 14.70 -6.45
N LYS A 44 -8.77 15.83 -6.78
CA LYS A 44 -8.18 16.73 -5.78
C LYS A 44 -9.30 17.24 -4.86
N GLY A 45 -9.20 17.01 -3.55
CA GLY A 45 -10.14 17.58 -2.58
C GLY A 45 -10.71 16.63 -1.52
N HIS A 46 -10.11 15.44 -1.32
CA HIS A 46 -10.58 14.43 -0.36
C HIS A 46 -11.79 13.59 -0.80
N ASP A 47 -12.03 13.47 -2.11
CA ASP A 47 -12.95 12.46 -2.65
C ASP A 47 -12.20 11.14 -2.84
N TYR A 48 -12.60 10.13 -2.07
CA TYR A 48 -12.00 8.81 -2.06
C TYR A 48 -13.02 7.75 -2.44
N ILE A 49 -12.55 6.67 -3.06
CA ILE A 49 -13.27 5.41 -3.20
C ILE A 49 -12.46 4.28 -2.59
N THR A 50 -13.16 3.30 -2.05
CA THR A 50 -12.59 2.01 -1.64
C THR A 50 -12.92 0.99 -2.72
N LEU A 51 -11.89 0.32 -3.23
CA LEU A 51 -12.04 -0.80 -4.14
C LEU A 51 -11.98 -2.11 -3.35
N PHE A 52 -12.90 -3.02 -3.67
CA PHE A 52 -12.88 -4.40 -3.21
C PHE A 52 -12.61 -5.29 -4.41
N VAL A 53 -11.59 -6.13 -4.32
CA VAL A 53 -11.15 -7.01 -5.39
C VAL A 53 -11.04 -8.45 -4.90
N ASP A 54 -11.35 -9.39 -5.77
CA ASP A 54 -11.01 -10.79 -5.60
C ASP A 54 -9.52 -10.96 -5.92
N LEU A 55 -8.74 -11.43 -4.96
CA LEU A 55 -7.29 -11.60 -5.16
C LEU A 55 -6.93 -12.88 -5.92
N GLU A 56 -7.84 -13.85 -6.01
CA GLU A 56 -7.63 -15.10 -6.74
C GLU A 56 -7.93 -14.90 -8.23
N GLU A 57 -9.14 -14.46 -8.55
CA GLU A 57 -9.58 -14.24 -9.94
C GLU A 57 -9.15 -12.86 -10.49
N ARG A 58 -8.58 -12.00 -9.65
CA ARG A 58 -8.10 -10.64 -10.01
C ARG A 58 -9.19 -9.78 -10.64
N LYS A 59 -10.41 -9.89 -10.11
CA LYS A 59 -11.58 -9.12 -10.56
C LYS A 59 -12.03 -8.12 -9.51
N THR A 60 -12.59 -7.00 -9.95
CA THR A 60 -13.24 -6.04 -9.04
C THR A 60 -14.59 -6.59 -8.61
N LEU A 61 -14.82 -6.64 -7.30
CA LEU A 61 -16.07 -7.11 -6.71
C LEU A 61 -17.02 -5.93 -6.43
N HIS A 62 -16.47 -4.84 -5.91
CA HIS A 62 -17.26 -3.66 -5.55
C HIS A 62 -16.40 -2.40 -5.49
N ILE A 63 -17.03 -1.25 -5.70
CA ILE A 63 -16.42 0.06 -5.49
C ILE A 63 -17.39 0.87 -4.64
N SER A 64 -16.94 1.26 -3.45
CA SER A 64 -17.72 2.05 -2.50
C SER A 64 -17.18 3.47 -2.40
N ALA A 65 -18.06 4.44 -2.22
CA ALA A 65 -17.68 5.84 -2.02
C ALA A 65 -17.20 6.08 -0.58
N GLY A 66 -16.10 6.81 -0.43
CA GLY A 66 -15.48 7.12 0.85
C GLY A 66 -14.36 6.15 1.20
N LYS A 67 -14.03 6.09 2.49
CA LYS A 67 -12.90 5.32 3.04
C LYS A 67 -13.06 4.88 4.50
N ASP A 68 -14.26 5.01 5.02
CA ASP A 68 -14.54 4.63 6.40
C ASP A 68 -15.05 3.18 6.48
N HIS A 69 -15.27 2.69 7.69
CA HIS A 69 -15.80 1.36 7.95
C HIS A 69 -17.14 1.06 7.23
N LYS A 70 -17.92 2.08 6.84
CA LYS A 70 -19.20 1.88 6.13
C LYS A 70 -18.98 1.31 4.74
N THR A 71 -17.83 1.58 4.12
CA THR A 71 -17.47 0.99 2.82
C THR A 71 -17.39 -0.53 2.89
N VAL A 72 -17.00 -1.08 4.05
CA VAL A 72 -16.95 -2.54 4.28
C VAL A 72 -18.36 -3.10 4.45
N VAL A 73 -19.23 -2.37 5.15
CA VAL A 73 -20.65 -2.75 5.31
C VAL A 73 -21.33 -2.82 3.94
N ASP A 74 -21.15 -1.77 3.13
CA ASP A 74 -21.67 -1.69 1.76
C ASP A 74 -21.16 -2.86 0.90
N PHE A 75 -19.87 -3.18 0.96
CA PHE A 75 -19.33 -4.36 0.26
C PHE A 75 -19.98 -5.66 0.72
N VAL A 76 -20.19 -5.85 2.03
CA VAL A 76 -20.79 -7.10 2.54
C VAL A 76 -22.26 -7.23 2.13
N GLU A 77 -23.01 -6.14 2.07
CA GLU A 77 -24.37 -6.15 1.51
C GLU A 77 -24.38 -6.61 0.05
N VAL A 78 -23.44 -6.11 -0.76
CA VAL A 78 -23.27 -6.56 -2.16
C VAL A 78 -22.82 -8.02 -2.24
N LEU A 79 -21.89 -8.42 -1.36
CA LEU A 79 -21.38 -9.80 -1.29
C LEU A 79 -22.53 -10.80 -1.10
N GLU A 80 -23.37 -10.55 -0.11
CA GLU A 80 -24.50 -11.43 0.24
C GLU A 80 -25.62 -11.37 -0.80
N ALA A 81 -25.88 -10.21 -1.40
CA ALA A 81 -26.82 -10.08 -2.51
C ALA A 81 -26.41 -10.91 -3.74
N LYS A 82 -25.12 -11.26 -3.85
CA LYS A 82 -24.51 -12.04 -4.93
C LYS A 82 -24.10 -13.45 -4.49
N GLN A 83 -24.81 -14.01 -3.51
CA GLN A 83 -24.63 -15.40 -3.03
C GLN A 83 -23.32 -15.65 -2.27
N GLY A 84 -22.50 -14.63 -2.03
CA GLY A 84 -21.33 -14.74 -1.17
C GLY A 84 -21.72 -14.83 0.30
N ASP A 85 -20.84 -15.41 1.11
CA ASP A 85 -20.97 -15.48 2.56
C ASP A 85 -19.81 -14.72 3.21
N ARG A 86 -20.14 -13.73 4.04
CA ARG A 86 -19.13 -12.97 4.80
C ARG A 86 -18.23 -13.87 5.68
N ASN A 87 -18.72 -15.03 6.12
CA ASN A 87 -17.98 -15.99 6.94
C ASN A 87 -17.08 -16.92 6.10
N ALA A 88 -17.32 -16.99 4.78
CA ALA A 88 -16.46 -17.69 3.85
C ALA A 88 -15.19 -16.89 3.50
N ILE A 89 -15.18 -15.58 3.75
CA ILE A 89 -13.98 -14.75 3.64
C ILE A 89 -12.98 -15.14 4.72
N LYS A 90 -11.82 -15.65 4.30
CA LYS A 90 -10.73 -16.10 5.19
C LYS A 90 -9.54 -15.17 5.22
N GLN A 91 -9.34 -14.38 4.17
CA GLN A 91 -8.20 -13.47 4.05
C GLN A 91 -8.65 -12.13 3.49
N VAL A 92 -8.25 -11.05 4.15
CA VAL A 92 -8.42 -9.69 3.65
C VAL A 92 -7.07 -9.01 3.60
N SER A 93 -6.65 -8.59 2.41
CA SER A 93 -5.48 -7.72 2.25
C SER A 93 -5.90 -6.26 2.21
N CYS A 94 -5.37 -5.42 3.10
CA CYS A 94 -5.74 -4.01 3.16
C CYS A 94 -4.61 -3.11 3.68
N ASP A 95 -4.82 -1.79 3.62
CA ASP A 95 -3.97 -0.81 4.29
C ASP A 95 -4.14 -0.87 5.82
N MET A 96 -3.14 -0.36 6.56
CA MET A 96 -3.11 -0.29 8.03
C MET A 96 -4.09 0.74 8.62
N PHE A 97 -5.04 1.25 7.83
CA PHE A 97 -5.98 2.26 8.29
C PHE A 97 -6.95 1.67 9.35
N PRO A 98 -7.06 2.26 10.56
CA PRO A 98 -7.86 1.68 11.63
C PRO A 98 -9.34 1.47 11.29
N ALA A 99 -9.92 2.30 10.40
CA ALA A 99 -11.31 2.12 10.00
C ALA A 99 -11.55 0.86 9.15
N PHE A 100 -10.58 0.47 8.31
CA PHE A 100 -10.64 -0.79 7.56
C PHE A 100 -10.45 -1.98 8.48
N ILE A 101 -9.45 -1.93 9.36
CA ILE A 101 -9.24 -2.98 10.36
C ILE A 101 -10.51 -3.21 11.18
N LYS A 102 -11.14 -2.12 11.64
CA LYS A 102 -12.42 -2.18 12.37
C LYS A 102 -13.53 -2.76 11.50
N GLY A 103 -13.71 -2.24 10.28
CA GLY A 103 -14.77 -2.68 9.37
C GLY A 103 -14.67 -4.17 9.05
N VAL A 104 -13.46 -4.67 8.77
CA VAL A 104 -13.21 -6.10 8.50
C VAL A 104 -13.51 -6.95 9.74
N LYS A 105 -12.98 -6.58 10.92
CA LYS A 105 -13.24 -7.34 12.16
C LYS A 105 -14.71 -7.41 12.54
N GLU A 106 -15.47 -6.36 12.27
CA GLU A 106 -16.91 -6.31 12.60
C GLU A 106 -17.78 -7.05 11.58
N ASN A 107 -17.38 -7.14 10.31
CA ASN A 107 -18.23 -7.67 9.24
C ASN A 107 -17.73 -8.99 8.62
N MET A 108 -16.47 -9.36 8.81
CA MET A 108 -15.86 -10.59 8.29
C MET A 108 -15.02 -11.23 9.42
N PRO A 109 -15.68 -11.75 10.47
CA PRO A 109 -15.00 -12.16 11.71
C PRO A 109 -14.04 -13.35 11.53
N GLU A 110 -14.25 -14.16 10.49
CA GLU A 110 -13.41 -15.30 10.14
C GLU A 110 -12.20 -14.94 9.28
N ALA A 111 -12.06 -13.66 8.90
CA ALA A 111 -10.99 -13.19 8.04
C ALA A 111 -9.75 -12.78 8.83
N GLU A 112 -8.60 -13.28 8.42
CA GLU A 112 -7.31 -12.75 8.83
C GLU A 112 -6.95 -11.52 7.99
N ILE A 113 -6.42 -10.49 8.65
CA ILE A 113 -6.01 -9.25 7.98
C ILE A 113 -4.52 -9.34 7.65
N THR A 114 -4.20 -9.22 6.36
CA THR A 114 -2.83 -9.14 5.84
C THR A 114 -2.54 -7.74 5.33
N PHE A 115 -1.61 -7.03 5.93
CA PHE A 115 -1.26 -5.67 5.48
C PHE A 115 -0.48 -5.68 4.16
N ASP A 116 -0.83 -4.78 3.25
CA ASP A 116 -0.10 -4.61 2.00
C ASP A 116 1.34 -4.11 2.26
N LYS A 117 2.31 -4.90 1.78
CA LYS A 117 3.73 -4.57 1.79
C LYS A 117 4.02 -3.21 1.16
N PHE A 118 3.31 -2.81 0.12
CA PHE A 118 3.53 -1.53 -0.55
C PHE A 118 3.29 -0.36 0.41
N HIS A 119 2.18 -0.37 1.15
CA HIS A 119 1.83 0.69 2.10
C HIS A 119 2.83 0.76 3.27
N ILE A 120 3.28 -0.39 3.79
CA ILE A 120 4.32 -0.43 4.82
C ILE A 120 5.65 0.17 4.31
N ILE A 121 6.10 -0.26 3.13
CA ILE A 121 7.35 0.26 2.53
C ILE A 121 7.23 1.74 2.19
N LYS A 122 6.04 2.21 1.81
CA LYS A 122 5.76 3.62 1.55
C LYS A 122 5.94 4.45 2.83
N LEU A 123 5.39 4.04 3.96
CA LEU A 123 5.57 4.73 5.25
C LEU A 123 7.05 4.81 5.66
N ILE A 124 7.80 3.72 5.50
CA ILE A 124 9.23 3.73 5.80
C ILE A 124 9.98 4.66 4.84
N ASN A 125 9.64 4.68 3.54
CA ASN A 125 10.23 5.61 2.58
C ASN A 125 9.91 7.08 2.90
N GLU A 126 8.71 7.37 3.39
CA GLU A 126 8.33 8.71 3.86
C GLU A 126 9.19 9.14 5.06
N ALA A 127 9.41 8.25 6.02
CA ALA A 127 10.33 8.50 7.13
C ALA A 127 11.79 8.71 6.68
N VAL A 128 12.27 7.92 5.70
CA VAL A 128 13.60 8.13 5.10
C VAL A 128 13.69 9.50 4.42
N ASP A 129 12.70 9.88 3.62
CA ASP A 129 12.68 11.21 2.97
C ASP A 129 12.61 12.33 4.00
N GLN A 130 11.88 12.15 5.11
CA GLN A 130 11.81 13.11 6.19
C GLN A 130 13.19 13.32 6.84
N VAL A 131 13.89 12.24 7.23
CA VAL A 131 15.26 12.34 7.77
C VAL A 131 16.18 13.07 6.78
N ARG A 132 16.07 12.75 5.49
CA ARG A 132 16.87 13.40 4.44
C ARG A 132 16.52 14.88 4.27
N ARG A 133 15.25 15.28 4.39
CA ARG A 133 14.83 16.69 4.34
C ARG A 133 15.38 17.48 5.52
N GLU A 134 15.28 16.91 6.72
CA GLU A 134 15.79 17.51 7.95
C GLU A 134 17.32 17.70 7.87
N GLU A 135 18.05 16.65 7.48
CA GLU A 135 19.51 16.71 7.34
C GLU A 135 19.96 17.60 6.16
N GLY A 136 19.23 17.58 5.05
CA GLY A 136 19.50 18.39 3.87
C GLY A 136 19.37 19.90 4.08
N SER A 137 18.80 20.33 5.21
CA SER A 137 18.75 21.76 5.59
C SER A 137 20.15 22.31 5.93
N TYR A 138 21.01 21.49 6.54
CA TYR A 138 22.37 21.85 6.95
C TYR A 138 23.47 21.04 6.24
N THR A 139 23.11 20.06 5.40
CA THR A 139 24.04 19.26 4.60
C THR A 139 23.72 19.39 3.10
N PRO A 140 24.31 20.38 2.39
CA PRO A 140 23.95 20.70 1.01
C PRO A 140 24.10 19.56 -0.01
N ILE A 141 25.04 18.64 0.21
CA ILE A 141 25.29 17.50 -0.69
C ILE A 141 24.08 16.55 -0.81
N LEU A 142 23.13 16.60 0.11
CA LEU A 142 21.88 15.83 0.07
C LEU A 142 20.81 16.43 -0.87
N LYS A 143 20.95 17.72 -1.24
CA LYS A 143 19.98 18.40 -2.11
C LYS A 143 20.09 17.86 -3.54
N GLY A 144 18.95 17.61 -4.18
CA GLY A 144 18.91 17.02 -5.52
C GLY A 144 19.15 15.50 -5.59
N ASN A 145 19.55 14.88 -4.49
CA ASN A 145 19.92 13.46 -4.44
C ASN A 145 18.83 12.56 -3.80
N ARG A 146 17.57 13.02 -3.77
CA ARG A 146 16.43 12.31 -3.15
C ARG A 146 16.34 10.84 -3.53
N TYR A 147 16.43 10.53 -4.82
CA TYR A 147 16.22 9.18 -5.33
C TYR A 147 17.33 8.19 -5.00
N ILE A 148 18.50 8.66 -4.54
CA ILE A 148 19.57 7.76 -4.06
C ILE A 148 19.09 7.02 -2.81
N PHE A 149 18.35 7.71 -1.94
CA PHE A 149 17.86 7.16 -0.68
C PHE A 149 16.53 6.43 -0.83
N LEU A 150 15.74 6.70 -1.88
CA LEU A 150 14.36 6.19 -2.04
C LEU A 150 14.21 5.03 -3.04
N LYS A 151 15.21 4.79 -3.90
CA LYS A 151 15.19 3.66 -4.83
C LYS A 151 15.83 2.42 -4.21
N ASN A 152 15.48 1.25 -4.76
CA ASN A 152 16.23 0.02 -4.57
C ASN A 152 17.57 0.08 -5.33
N GLU A 153 18.58 -0.62 -4.83
CA GLU A 153 19.92 -0.69 -5.41
C GLU A 153 19.90 -1.07 -6.91
N SER A 154 19.04 -2.02 -7.28
CA SER A 154 18.84 -2.47 -8.67
C SER A 154 18.29 -1.39 -9.59
N ASN A 155 17.61 -0.37 -9.05
CA ASN A 155 16.96 0.71 -9.80
C ASN A 155 17.79 2.00 -9.86
N LEU A 156 18.98 2.00 -9.25
CA LEU A 156 19.91 3.14 -9.30
C LEU A 156 20.63 3.19 -10.65
N THR A 157 20.69 4.40 -11.23
CA THR A 157 21.55 4.67 -12.38
C THR A 157 23.03 4.62 -11.98
N ALA A 158 23.94 4.40 -12.93
CA ALA A 158 25.38 4.40 -12.66
C ALA A 158 25.85 5.66 -11.91
N LYS A 159 25.36 6.84 -12.34
CA LYS A 159 25.63 8.12 -11.66
C LYS A 159 25.14 8.13 -10.20
N GLN A 160 23.96 7.59 -9.95
CA GLN A 160 23.40 7.52 -8.58
C GLN A 160 24.20 6.56 -7.69
N LYS A 161 24.72 5.46 -8.24
CA LYS A 161 25.58 4.52 -7.50
C LYS A 161 26.89 5.17 -7.07
N THR A 162 27.58 5.87 -7.98
CA THR A 162 28.81 6.61 -7.62
C THR A 162 28.55 7.64 -6.52
N ILE A 163 27.48 8.42 -6.61
CA ILE A 163 27.13 9.39 -5.56
C ILE A 163 26.75 8.67 -4.26
N LYS A 164 26.06 7.52 -4.31
CA LYS A 164 25.76 6.70 -3.12
C LYS A 164 27.05 6.27 -2.42
N GLU A 165 28.03 5.79 -3.17
CA GLU A 165 29.34 5.38 -2.65
C GLU A 165 30.08 6.56 -1.99
N GLU A 166 30.12 7.72 -2.65
CA GLU A 166 30.71 8.95 -2.11
C GLU A 166 30.04 9.38 -0.79
N LEU A 167 28.71 9.32 -0.73
CA LEU A 167 27.93 9.66 0.46
C LEU A 167 28.06 8.63 1.58
N SER A 168 28.32 7.36 1.23
CA SER A 168 28.48 6.26 2.18
C SER A 168 29.88 6.19 2.79
N MET A 169 30.85 6.94 2.26
CA MET A 169 32.20 6.97 2.80
C MET A 169 32.21 7.44 4.27
N ALA A 170 32.98 6.74 5.10
CA ALA A 170 33.00 6.80 6.57
C ALA A 170 33.24 8.20 7.21
N LYS A 171 33.50 9.23 6.41
CA LYS A 171 33.77 10.60 6.90
C LYS A 171 32.51 11.46 7.09
N LEU A 172 31.36 11.08 6.51
CA LEU A 172 30.16 11.93 6.53
C LEU A 172 29.13 11.55 7.61
N ASN A 173 29.13 10.31 8.12
CA ASN A 173 28.22 9.83 9.18
C ASN A 173 26.76 10.30 9.02
N LEU A 174 26.25 10.26 7.79
CA LEU A 174 24.96 10.84 7.42
C LEU A 174 23.79 10.05 8.03
N LYS A 175 22.87 10.76 8.66
CA LYS A 175 21.60 10.22 9.15
C LYS A 175 20.77 9.64 8.01
N SER A 176 20.81 10.26 6.83
CA SER A 176 20.10 9.80 5.63
C SER A 176 20.58 8.44 5.13
N ILE A 177 21.89 8.16 5.21
CA ILE A 177 22.44 6.84 4.87
C ILE A 177 21.98 5.79 5.88
N ARG A 178 22.03 6.11 7.17
CA ARG A 178 21.51 5.21 8.22
C ARG A 178 20.02 4.91 8.03
N ALA A 179 19.20 5.92 7.75
CA ALA A 179 17.78 5.76 7.48
C ALA A 179 17.52 4.83 6.27
N MET A 180 18.27 5.04 5.18
CA MET A 180 18.19 4.20 3.98
C MET A 180 18.58 2.74 4.28
N GLN A 181 19.63 2.51 5.07
CA GLN A 181 20.04 1.15 5.46
C GLN A 181 18.98 0.46 6.33
N ILE A 182 18.31 1.20 7.24
CA ILE A 182 17.20 0.65 8.04
C ILE A 182 16.05 0.22 7.13
N ARG A 183 15.71 1.01 6.12
CA ARG A 183 14.70 0.62 5.13
C ARG A 183 15.14 -0.61 4.32
N GLU A 184 16.38 -0.62 3.83
CA GLU A 184 16.91 -1.77 3.06
C GLU A 184 16.89 -3.06 3.89
N ALA A 185 17.20 -2.97 5.19
CA ALA A 185 17.09 -4.12 6.10
C ALA A 185 15.64 -4.56 6.35
N PHE A 186 14.68 -3.64 6.41
CA PHE A 186 13.26 -4.01 6.49
C PHE A 186 12.82 -4.86 5.29
N GLN A 187 13.32 -4.52 4.09
CA GLN A 187 13.00 -5.30 2.89
C GLN A 187 13.50 -6.75 2.98
N GLN A 188 14.57 -7.01 3.73
CA GLN A 188 15.10 -8.36 3.97
C GLN A 188 14.19 -9.20 4.87
N VAL A 189 13.34 -8.58 5.70
CA VAL A 189 12.35 -9.31 6.52
C VAL A 189 11.42 -10.15 5.64
N TYR A 190 11.07 -9.65 4.46
CA TYR A 190 10.24 -10.35 3.48
C TYR A 190 10.95 -11.45 2.70
N VAL A 191 12.26 -11.68 2.92
CA VAL A 191 13.01 -12.80 2.35
C VAL A 191 12.92 -14.03 3.28
N ALA A 192 12.31 -13.89 4.46
CA ALA A 192 12.12 -15.00 5.39
C ALA A 192 11.37 -16.17 4.76
N GLU A 193 11.85 -17.39 5.01
CA GLU A 193 11.28 -18.65 4.53
C GLU A 193 10.35 -19.31 5.56
N SER A 194 10.31 -18.78 6.80
CA SER A 194 9.44 -19.27 7.87
C SER A 194 8.92 -18.13 8.75
N THR A 195 7.80 -18.37 9.44
CA THR A 195 7.21 -17.42 10.39
C THR A 195 8.18 -17.08 11.53
N GLU A 196 8.89 -18.07 12.07
CA GLU A 196 9.89 -17.86 13.12
C GLU A 196 11.03 -16.94 12.64
N GLN A 197 11.52 -17.16 11.42
CA GLN A 197 12.55 -16.30 10.83
C GLN A 197 12.03 -14.89 10.58
N PHE A 198 10.79 -14.76 10.09
CA PHE A 198 10.14 -13.47 9.87
C PHE A 198 10.04 -12.68 11.18
N GLU A 199 9.53 -13.28 12.25
CA GLU A 199 9.42 -12.67 13.57
C GLU A 199 10.79 -12.27 14.13
N GLY A 200 11.79 -13.15 14.01
CA GLY A 200 13.16 -12.85 14.43
C GLY A 200 13.77 -11.66 13.69
N LEU A 201 13.64 -11.61 12.37
CA LEU A 201 14.14 -10.51 11.54
C LEU A 201 13.39 -9.20 11.83
N LEU A 202 12.06 -9.27 12.00
CA LEU A 202 11.24 -8.11 12.33
C LEU A 202 11.59 -7.54 13.71
N ASN A 203 11.78 -8.40 14.72
CA ASN A 203 12.19 -7.97 16.06
C ASN A 203 13.57 -7.31 16.06
N ASN A 204 14.53 -7.89 15.34
CA ASN A 204 15.86 -7.30 15.18
C ASN A 204 15.80 -5.95 14.48
N TRP A 205 14.99 -5.84 13.42
CA TRP A 205 14.76 -4.58 12.72
C TRP A 205 14.10 -3.54 13.63
N TYR A 206 13.06 -3.91 14.36
CA TYR A 206 12.34 -3.03 15.28
C TYR A 206 13.27 -2.48 16.37
N TYR A 207 14.11 -3.34 16.96
CA TYR A 207 15.12 -2.91 17.92
C TYR A 207 16.08 -1.88 17.30
N TRP A 208 16.61 -2.13 16.11
CA TRP A 208 17.50 -1.18 15.45
C TRP A 208 16.81 0.14 15.09
N ALA A 209 15.60 0.08 14.53
CA ALA A 209 14.83 1.25 14.13
C ALA A 209 14.50 2.15 15.34
N THR A 210 14.06 1.56 16.46
CA THR A 210 13.72 2.30 17.69
C THR A 210 14.92 2.90 18.41
N HIS A 211 16.11 2.33 18.25
CA HIS A 211 17.37 2.83 18.84
C HIS A 211 18.22 3.65 17.85
N SER A 212 17.71 3.92 16.65
CA SER A 212 18.44 4.61 15.58
C SER A 212 18.78 6.08 15.85
N GLN A 213 18.10 6.69 16.84
CA GLN A 213 18.09 8.13 17.14
C GLN A 213 17.54 8.98 15.99
N LEU A 214 16.74 8.39 15.10
CA LEU A 214 16.08 9.07 13.98
C LEU A 214 14.58 9.15 14.26
N ALA A 215 14.11 10.31 14.76
CA ALA A 215 12.72 10.48 15.19
C ALA A 215 11.67 10.01 14.15
N PRO A 216 11.81 10.30 12.84
CA PRO A 216 10.86 9.80 11.84
C PRO A 216 10.83 8.26 11.74
N ILE A 217 11.99 7.60 11.84
CA ILE A 217 12.11 6.14 11.78
C ILE A 217 11.54 5.50 13.05
N ILE A 218 11.82 6.08 14.23
CA ILE A 218 11.29 5.61 15.51
C ILE A 218 9.75 5.68 15.51
N LYS A 219 9.18 6.73 14.90
CA LYS A 219 7.72 6.89 14.79
C LYS A 219 7.12 5.75 13.97
N VAL A 220 7.60 5.54 12.74
CA VAL A 220 7.07 4.49 11.86
C VAL A 220 7.28 3.09 12.43
N ALA A 221 8.37 2.84 13.16
CA ALA A 221 8.58 1.53 13.79
C ALA A 221 7.55 1.20 14.89
N LYS A 222 6.90 2.22 15.48
CA LYS A 222 5.94 2.07 16.60
C LYS A 222 4.47 2.17 16.19
N GLU A 223 4.21 2.51 14.93
CA GLU A 223 2.86 2.50 14.34
C GLU A 223 2.38 1.06 14.14
#